data_AF-R6ECS2-F1
#
_entry.id   AF-R6ECS2-F1
#
_cell.length_a   1.000
_cell.length_b   1.000
_cell.length_c   1.000
_cell.angle_alpha   90.00
_cell.angle_beta   90.00
_cell.angle_gamma   90.00
#
_symmetry.space_group_name_H-M   'P 1'
#
loop_
_entity.id
_entity.type
_entity.pdbx_description
1 polymer ?
#
loop_
_entity_poly.entity_id
_entity_poly.type
_entity_poly.pdbx_seq_one_letter_code
_entity_poly.pdbx_strand_id
1 'polypeptide(L)' 'MNRNDEMDIVRNYREAKYPKSQERILADLYLCEVSDIQEILIRNGVYRQNAKGKGGAAGYGIKRGKRKRKRVSV' A
#
# COMPACT_ATOMS: atom_id res chain seq x y z
N MET A 1 -17.07 -11.04 0.35
CA MET A 1 -16.55 -10.03 -0.60
C MET A 1 -15.93 -10.75 -1.77
N ASN A 2 -16.18 -10.34 -3.02
CA ASN A 2 -15.60 -11.03 -4.17
C ASN A 2 -14.15 -10.58 -4.36
N ARG A 3 -13.34 -11.45 -4.97
CA ARG A 3 -11.90 -11.18 -5.22
C ARG A 3 -11.66 -9.95 -6.12
N ASN A 4 -12.63 -9.62 -6.97
CA ASN A 4 -12.58 -8.41 -7.81
C ASN A 4 -12.79 -7.14 -6.97
N ASP A 5 -13.74 -7.16 -6.03
CA ASP A 5 -14.03 -6.05 -5.13
C ASP A 5 -12.82 -5.71 -4.26
N GLU A 6 -12.09 -6.73 -3.77
CA GLU A 6 -10.86 -6.54 -2.99
C GLU A 6 -9.78 -5.81 -3.79
N MET A 7 -9.58 -6.18 -5.06
CA MET A 7 -8.57 -5.54 -5.92
C MET A 7 -8.96 -4.11 -6.29
N ASP A 8 -10.26 -3.84 -6.45
CA ASP A 8 -10.78 -2.50 -6.68
C ASP A 8 -10.63 -1.60 -5.44
N ILE A 9 -10.89 -2.12 -4.24
CA ILE A 9 -10.60 -1.45 -2.97
C ILE A 9 -9.14 -1.05 -2.89
N VAL A 10 -8.23 -1.98 -3.19
CA VAL A 10 -6.79 -1.74 -3.14
C VAL A 10 -6.36 -0.67 -4.14
N ARG A 11 -6.86 -0.72 -5.38
CA ARG A 11 -6.56 0.28 -6.41
C ARG A 11 -7.07 1.67 -6.00
N ASN A 12 -8.34 1.77 -5.60
CA ASN A 12 -8.94 3.03 -5.18
C ASN A 12 -8.20 3.65 -3.98
N TYR A 13 -7.80 2.83 -3.00
CA TYR A 13 -7.03 3.30 -1.86
C TYR A 13 -5.63 3.81 -2.24
N ARG A 14 -4.95 3.20 -3.22
CA ARG A 14 -3.63 3.67 -3.71
C ARG A 14 -3.70 4.98 -4.46
N GLU A 15 -4.75 5.17 -5.25
CA GLU A 15 -4.93 6.35 -6.09
C GLU A 15 -5.56 7.53 -5.32
N ALA A 16 -6.16 7.25 -4.16
CA ALA A 16 -6.81 8.27 -3.35
C ALA A 16 -5.83 9.32 -2.84
N LYS A 17 -6.20 10.59 -3.05
CA LYS A 17 -5.48 11.76 -2.50
C LYS A 17 -5.50 11.80 -0.97
N TYR A 18 -6.54 11.25 -0.34
CA TYR A 18 -6.75 11.23 1.10
C TYR A 18 -7.07 9.82 1.62
N PRO A 19 -6.05 8.98 1.92
CA PRO A 19 -6.25 7.57 2.24
C PRO A 19 -7.16 7.32 3.45
N LYS A 20 -6.99 8.09 4.54
CA LYS A 20 -7.83 7.96 5.74
C LYS A 20 -9.32 8.24 5.50
N SER A 21 -9.63 9.22 4.65
CA SER A 21 -11.02 9.51 4.29
C SER A 21 -11.56 8.45 3.33
N GLN A 22 -10.70 7.93 2.44
CA GLN A 22 -11.05 6.89 1.49
C GLN A 22 -11.49 5.60 2.19
N GLU A 23 -10.88 5.24 3.33
CA GLU A 23 -11.28 4.06 4.11
C GLU A 23 -12.76 4.08 4.48
N ARG A 24 -13.29 5.24 4.92
CA ARG A 24 -14.71 5.40 5.28
C ARG A 24 -15.61 5.32 4.05
N ILE A 25 -15.23 5.98 2.97
CA ILE A 25 -16.00 5.97 1.71
C ILE A 25 -16.09 4.53 1.15
N LEU A 26 -14.99 3.78 1.21
CA LEU A 26 -14.97 2.39 0.78
C LEU A 26 -15.82 1.50 1.69
N ALA A 27 -15.75 1.70 3.01
CA ALA A 27 -16.60 0.98 3.96
C ALA A 27 -18.10 1.20 3.66
N ASP A 28 -18.50 2.45 3.43
CA ASP A 28 -19.88 2.81 3.07
C ASP A 28 -20.30 2.21 1.72
N LEU A 29 -19.41 2.26 0.71
CA LEU A 29 -19.69 1.74 -0.63
C LEU A 29 -19.91 0.22 -0.65
N TYR A 30 -19.13 -0.50 0.14
CA TYR A 30 -19.15 -1.96 0.20
C TYR A 30 -19.99 -2.53 1.33
N LEU A 31 -20.71 -1.67 2.06
CA LEU A 31 -21.57 -2.04 3.19
C LEU A 31 -20.84 -2.90 4.24
N CYS A 32 -19.59 -2.54 4.55
CA CYS A 32 -18.74 -3.23 5.51
C CYS A 32 -18.14 -2.26 6.52
N GLU A 33 -17.44 -2.77 7.53
CA GLU A 33 -16.77 -1.90 8.49
C GLU A 33 -15.45 -1.35 7.92
N VAL A 34 -15.01 -0.22 8.46
CA VAL A 34 -13.68 0.33 8.15
C VAL A 34 -12.57 -0.67 8.51
N SER A 35 -12.76 -1.44 9.58
CA SER A 35 -11.89 -2.55 10.00
C SER A 35 -11.66 -3.56 8.88
N ASP A 36 -12.72 -3.96 8.18
CA ASP A 36 -12.67 -4.93 7.10
C ASP A 36 -11.86 -4.40 5.91
N ILE A 37 -12.10 -3.13 5.55
CA ILE A 37 -11.33 -2.45 4.50
C ILE A 37 -9.85 -2.39 4.87
N GLN A 38 -9.53 -2.02 6.12
CA GLN A 38 -8.14 -2.00 6.60
C GLN A 38 -7.51 -3.38 6.52
N GLU A 39 -8.24 -4.44 6.88
CA GLU A 39 -7.73 -5.80 6.83
C GLU A 39 -7.42 -6.23 5.39
N ILE A 40 -8.30 -5.94 4.43
CA ILE A 40 -8.06 -6.18 2.99
C ILE A 40 -6.81 -5.44 2.53
N LEU A 41 -6.66 -4.17 2.91
CA LEU A 41 -5.50 -3.37 2.54
C LEU A 41 -4.20 -3.86 3.19
N ILE A 42 -4.25 -4.39 4.42
CA ILE A 42 -3.11 -5.00 5.13
C ILE A 42 -2.72 -6.32 4.48
N ARG A 43 -3.68 -7.21 4.21
CA ARG A 43 -3.45 -8.50 3.53
C ARG A 43 -2.79 -8.30 2.16
N ASN A 44 -3.14 -7.22 1.46
CA ASN A 44 -2.56 -6.84 0.18
C ASN A 44 -1.28 -5.99 0.29
N GLY A 45 -0.82 -5.66 1.50
CA GLY A 45 0.43 -4.93 1.75
C GLY A 45 0.42 -3.45 1.37
N VAL A 46 -0.77 -2.85 1.23
CA VAL A 46 -0.96 -1.47 0.74
C VAL A 46 -1.30 -0.51 1.89
N TYR A 47 -1.82 -1.03 3.00
CA TYR A 47 -2.15 -0.22 4.16
C TYR A 47 -0.91 0.36 4.85
N ARG A 48 -0.69 1.66 4.70
CA ARG A 48 0.31 2.41 5.47
C ARG A 48 -0.28 2.86 6.80
N GLN A 49 -0.21 1.98 7.79
CA GLN A 49 -0.45 2.36 9.18
C GLN A 49 0.52 3.50 9.53
N ASN A 50 -0.03 4.62 10.04
CA ASN A 50 0.68 5.88 10.24
C ASN A 50 2.14 5.65 10.68
N ALA A 51 3.10 6.00 9.82
CA ALA A 51 4.52 5.81 10.07
C ALA A 51 5.01 6.78 11.17
N LYS A 52 4.67 6.51 12.43
CA LYS A 52 5.44 6.93 13.60
C LYS A 52 6.23 5.72 14.08
N GLY A 53 7.23 5.32 13.31
CA GLY A 53 8.03 4.16 13.66
C GLY A 53 9.09 3.88 12.62
N LYS A 54 10.32 3.79 13.11
CA LYS A 54 11.55 3.35 12.44
C LYS A 54 11.34 2.27 11.37
N GLY A 55 12.21 2.30 10.37
CA GLY A 55 12.23 1.36 9.25
C GLY A 55 12.10 -0.11 9.65
N GLY A 56 11.41 -0.84 8.79
CA GLY A 56 11.24 -2.29 8.87
C GLY A 56 10.64 -2.77 7.55
N ALA A 57 11.32 -3.70 6.92
CA ALA A 57 11.14 -4.12 5.54
C ALA A 57 9.75 -4.67 5.20
N ALA A 58 9.21 -4.21 4.07
CA ALA A 58 8.42 -5.02 3.14
C ALA A 58 8.72 -4.52 1.72
N GLY A 59 10.00 -4.65 1.32
CA GLY A 59 10.46 -4.37 -0.02
C GLY A 59 9.99 -5.45 -0.99
N TYR A 60 8.82 -5.25 -1.60
CA TYR A 60 8.45 -5.92 -2.84
C TYR A 60 8.54 -4.89 -3.99
N GLY A 61 9.64 -4.96 -4.73
CA GLY A 61 10.00 -4.06 -5.85
C GLY A 61 10.99 -2.99 -5.41
N ILE A 62 12.21 -2.86 -5.92
CA ILE A 62 12.72 -3.07 -7.27
C ILE A 62 14.21 -3.45 -7.13
N LYS A 63 14.66 -4.53 -7.78
CA LYS A 63 16.10 -4.74 -8.06
C LYS A 63 16.58 -3.61 -8.97
N ARG A 64 17.05 -2.49 -8.42
CA ARG A 64 17.83 -1.50 -9.20
C ARG A 64 19.26 -2.02 -9.31
N GLY A 65 19.49 -2.72 -10.42
CA GLY A 65 20.82 -3.18 -10.81
C GLY A 65 21.83 -2.04 -10.95
N LYS A 66 23.06 -2.37 -10.55
CA LYS A 66 24.36 -1.88 -11.02
C LYS A 66 24.55 -0.37 -11.26
N ARG A 67 25.46 0.23 -10.48
CA ARG A 67 26.70 0.81 -11.03
C ARG A 67 27.76 1.01 -9.94
N LYS A 68 28.69 0.07 -9.77
CA LYS A 68 29.98 0.38 -9.13
C LYS A 68 30.71 1.35 -10.05
N ARG A 69 30.82 2.63 -9.66
CA ARG A 69 31.78 3.54 -10.28
C ARG A 69 33.17 3.13 -9.82
N LYS A 70 33.85 2.31 -10.62
CA LYS A 70 35.29 2.12 -10.55
C LYS A 70 35.91 3.47 -10.97
N ARG A 71 36.35 4.30 -10.01
CA ARG A 71 37.31 5.38 -10.33
C ARG A 71 38.67 4.73 -10.42
N VAL A 72 39.18 4.63 -11.65
CA VAL A 72 40.56 4.27 -11.95
C VAL A 72 41.25 5.56 -12.39
N SER A 73 42.42 5.80 -11.77
CA SER A 73 43.53 6.69 -12.16
C SER A 73 43.29 8.20 -12.09
N VAL A 74 44.25 9.05 -11.70
CA VAL A 74 45.70 9.07 -11.97
C VAL A 74 46.49 9.32 -10.69
#